data_AF-A0A0N5B577-F1
#
_entry.id   AF-A0A0N5B577-F1
#
_cell.length_a   1.000
_cell.length_b   1.000
_cell.length_c   1.000
_cell.angle_alpha   90.00
_cell.angle_beta   90.00
_cell.angle_gamma   90.00
#
_symmetry.space_group_name_H-M   'P 1'
#
loop_
_entity.id
_entity.type
_entity.pdbx_description
1 polymer ?
#
loop_
_entity_poly.entity_id
_entity_poly.type
_entity_poly.pdbx_seq_one_letter_code
_entity_poly.pdbx_strand_id
1 'polypeptide(L)'
;MLLITQDFFLSNFNCSKNDVLEKICKFPPKSDSQKIEQMIEYPINVVRNIARKLSRSNYILIADFDHMFSENFEKKVLPMAEKYLGANSKNALVYRIFEINENATREPRNKEILEKMMNDSEAFIFHHYYPRGHNIPRLKQWFQVPDSETPKVQIEVLYMERAWEPQFISNRDIPFHDESFPYPVRDNTNLRWAMCRMDYHYLIMNDVFMYHRGLKAETENAIVKRARAKAWKHYINALMQFNQKMDTLFTDTKQKCPKLDLEYMRRKA
;
A
#
# COMPACT_ATOMS: atom_id res chain seq x y z
N MET A 1 -3.03 -0.92 10.92
CA MET A 1 -4.37 -0.62 11.49
C MET A 1 -4.20 -0.47 12.99
N LEU A 2 -4.32 0.74 13.54
CA LEU A 2 -4.67 0.83 14.96
C LEU A 2 -6.06 0.22 15.05
N LEU A 3 -6.18 -0.95 15.66
CA LEU A 3 -7.47 -1.41 16.15
C LEU A 3 -7.87 -0.39 17.23
N ILE A 4 -8.54 0.67 16.80
CA ILE A 4 -9.26 1.54 17.71
C ILE A 4 -10.38 0.63 18.22
N THR A 5 -10.16 0.04 19.39
CA THR A 5 -11.25 -0.59 20.12
C THR A 5 -12.36 0.45 20.22
N GLN A 6 -13.55 0.02 19.83
CA GLN A 6 -14.71 0.86 19.58
C GLN A 6 -15.13 1.73 20.78
N ASP A 7 -14.56 1.46 21.97
CA ASP A 7 -15.08 1.91 23.25
C ASP A 7 -14.44 3.16 23.86
N PHE A 8 -13.27 3.63 23.40
CA PHE A 8 -12.58 4.73 24.12
C PHE A 8 -12.62 6.10 23.45
N PHE A 9 -12.65 6.20 22.12
CA PHE A 9 -12.55 7.51 21.44
C PHE A 9 -13.92 8.14 21.09
N LEU A 10 -14.97 7.33 20.99
CA LEU A 10 -16.30 7.77 20.53
C LEU A 10 -17.41 7.59 21.56
N SER A 11 -17.14 7.02 22.73
CA SER A 11 -18.14 6.77 23.78
C SER A 11 -18.80 8.04 24.33
N ASN A 12 -18.15 9.19 24.17
CA ASN A 12 -18.68 10.51 24.57
C ASN A 12 -19.37 11.27 23.42
N PHE A 13 -19.39 10.72 22.19
CA PHE A 13 -19.99 11.40 21.06
C PHE A 13 -21.48 11.03 20.92
N ASN A 14 -22.36 11.95 21.35
CA ASN A 14 -23.80 11.81 21.12
C ASN A 14 -24.13 12.21 19.67
N CYS A 15 -24.19 11.21 18.79
CA CYS A 15 -24.52 11.39 17.36
C CYS A 15 -25.96 11.86 17.10
N SER A 16 -26.81 11.98 18.12
CA SER A 16 -28.19 12.45 17.99
C SER A 16 -28.31 13.98 17.95
N LYS A 17 -27.23 14.73 18.19
CA LYS A 17 -27.20 16.20 18.11
C LYS A 17 -26.74 16.67 16.72
N ASN A 18 -27.62 16.51 15.73
CA ASN A 18 -27.36 16.89 14.33
C ASN A 18 -26.83 18.33 14.19
N ASP A 19 -27.34 19.28 14.96
CA ASP A 19 -26.94 20.69 14.88
C ASP A 19 -25.47 20.92 15.28
N VAL A 20 -24.98 20.13 16.23
CA VAL A 20 -23.59 20.17 16.70
C VAL A 20 -22.69 19.49 15.67
N LEU A 21 -23.11 18.34 15.13
CA LEU A 21 -22.40 17.66 14.05
C LEU A 21 -22.30 18.54 12.80
N GLU A 22 -23.39 19.20 12.39
CA GLU A 22 -23.37 20.11 11.25
C GLU A 22 -22.45 21.31 11.46
N LYS A 23 -22.39 21.88 12.67
CA LYS A 23 -21.48 22.99 12.97
C LYS A 23 -20.01 22.56 13.00
N ILE A 24 -19.72 21.37 13.51
CA ILE A 24 -18.34 20.86 13.63
C ILE A 24 -17.83 20.29 12.29
N CYS A 25 -18.70 19.68 11.48
CA CYS A 25 -18.33 18.99 10.24
C CYS A 25 -18.43 19.87 8.98
N LYS A 26 -18.98 21.09 9.06
CA LYS A 26 -19.00 22.04 7.92
C LYS A 26 -17.67 22.78 7.82
N PHE A 27 -16.70 22.13 7.19
CA PHE A 27 -15.50 22.83 6.72
C PHE A 27 -15.85 23.67 5.49
N PRO A 28 -15.40 24.94 5.40
CA PRO A 28 -15.60 25.73 4.20
C PRO A 28 -14.94 25.02 3.00
N PRO A 29 -15.58 25.03 1.82
CA PRO A 29 -15.03 24.36 0.65
C PRO A 29 -13.68 24.97 0.29
N LYS A 30 -12.65 24.14 0.21
CA LYS A 30 -11.31 24.58 -0.19
C LYS A 30 -11.25 24.78 -1.70
N SER A 31 -10.59 25.85 -2.13
CA SER A 31 -10.21 26.04 -3.53
C SER A 31 -9.24 24.92 -3.98
N ASP A 32 -9.15 24.72 -5.29
CA ASP A 32 -8.20 23.75 -5.85
C ASP A 32 -6.74 24.04 -5.45
N SER A 33 -6.36 25.32 -5.40
CA SER A 33 -5.00 25.72 -4.97
C SER A 33 -4.75 25.30 -3.52
N GLN A 34 -5.70 25.55 -2.62
CA GLN A 34 -5.60 25.14 -1.21
C GLN A 34 -5.57 23.62 -1.04
N LYS A 35 -6.32 22.87 -1.85
CA LYS A 35 -6.26 21.40 -1.86
C LYS A 35 -4.89 20.90 -2.31
N ILE A 36 -4.31 21.51 -3.35
CA ILE A 36 -2.98 21.18 -3.86
C ILE A 36 -1.90 21.50 -2.82
N GLU A 37 -1.95 22.67 -2.19
CA GLU A 37 -1.00 23.06 -1.14
C GLU A 37 -1.06 22.15 0.06
N GLN A 38 -2.27 21.89 0.56
CA GLN A 38 -2.46 20.94 1.65
C GLN A 38 -1.91 19.55 1.31
N MET A 39 -2.05 19.11 0.06
CA MET A 39 -1.53 17.81 -0.40
C MET A 39 0.00 17.79 -0.35
N ILE A 40 0.68 18.76 -0.97
CA ILE A 40 2.15 18.74 -1.05
C ILE A 40 2.83 19.04 0.30
N GLU A 41 2.14 19.72 1.21
CA GLU A 41 2.63 20.02 2.56
C GLU A 41 2.36 18.88 3.55
N TYR A 42 1.49 17.92 3.19
CA TYR A 42 1.12 16.83 4.09
C TYR A 42 2.32 15.90 4.34
N PRO A 43 2.80 15.77 5.59
CA PRO A 43 4.02 15.02 5.91
C PRO A 43 3.72 13.51 6.04
N ILE A 44 3.19 12.91 4.98
CA ILE A 44 2.66 11.53 4.99
C ILE A 44 3.66 10.52 5.56
N ASN A 45 4.93 10.61 5.19
CA ASN A 45 5.95 9.64 5.60
C ASN A 45 6.37 9.83 7.06
N VAL A 46 6.39 11.06 7.55
CA VAL A 46 6.59 11.35 8.98
C VAL A 46 5.46 10.73 9.79
N VAL A 47 4.20 10.91 9.36
CA VAL A 47 3.02 10.35 10.04
C VAL A 47 3.04 8.82 10.01
N ARG A 48 3.39 8.19 8.87
CA ARG A 48 3.59 6.74 8.77
C ARG A 48 4.67 6.24 9.73
N ASN A 49 5.80 6.94 9.79
CA ASN A 49 6.92 6.56 10.66
C ASN A 49 6.57 6.71 12.15
N ILE A 50 5.86 7.77 12.55
CA ILE A 50 5.35 7.96 13.91
C ILE A 50 4.38 6.83 14.27
N ALA A 51 3.39 6.55 13.43
CA ALA A 51 2.43 5.48 13.66
C ALA A 51 3.13 4.12 13.82
N ARG A 52 4.17 3.87 13.01
CA ARG A 52 4.96 2.64 13.11
C ARG A 52 5.80 2.57 14.39
N LYS A 53 6.45 3.66 14.80
CA LYS A 53 7.23 3.74 16.05
C LYS A 53 6.34 3.50 17.29
N LEU A 54 5.10 3.98 17.24
CA LEU A 54 4.14 3.85 18.33
C LEU A 54 3.35 2.53 18.30
N SER A 55 3.44 1.76 17.21
CA SER A 55 2.80 0.44 17.13
C SER A 55 3.42 -0.50 18.15
N ARG A 56 2.60 -1.24 18.90
CA ARG A 56 3.04 -2.22 19.91
C ARG A 56 3.25 -3.63 19.35
N SER A 57 2.78 -3.91 18.13
CA SER A 57 2.92 -5.22 17.49
C SER A 57 4.32 -5.46 16.92
N ASN A 58 4.72 -6.74 16.86
CA ASN A 58 5.96 -7.16 16.19
C ASN A 58 5.82 -7.11 14.68
N TYR A 59 4.65 -7.51 14.17
CA TYR A 59 4.33 -7.49 12.75
C TYR A 59 3.49 -6.26 12.41
N ILE A 60 3.72 -5.73 11.22
CA ILE A 60 2.99 -4.57 10.70
C ILE A 60 2.49 -4.86 9.28
N LEU A 61 1.34 -4.29 8.97
CA LEU A 61 0.86 -4.03 7.62
C LEU A 61 0.46 -2.56 7.51
N ILE A 62 0.70 -1.99 6.33
CA ILE A 62 0.37 -0.60 6.01
C ILE A 62 -0.66 -0.64 4.89
N ALA A 63 -1.82 -0.05 5.12
CA ALA A 63 -2.93 -0.04 4.18
C ALA A 63 -3.67 1.31 4.29
N ASP A 64 -4.27 1.73 3.18
CA ASP A 64 -5.20 2.86 3.18
C ASP A 64 -6.47 2.52 3.98
N PHE A 65 -7.14 3.57 4.47
CA PHE A 65 -8.26 3.44 5.41
C PHE A 65 -9.51 2.80 4.78
N ASP A 66 -9.65 2.89 3.47
CA ASP A 66 -10.77 2.37 2.67
C ASP A 66 -10.49 0.96 2.09
N HIS A 67 -9.44 0.28 2.57
CA HIS A 67 -9.17 -1.10 2.26
C HIS A 67 -9.80 -2.06 3.27
N MET A 68 -10.34 -3.16 2.76
CA MET A 68 -10.90 -4.27 3.50
C MET A 68 -10.07 -5.53 3.26
N PHE A 69 -10.20 -6.53 4.15
CA PHE A 69 -9.44 -7.77 4.08
C PHE A 69 -10.39 -8.96 3.93
N SER A 70 -9.90 -10.02 3.28
CA SER A 70 -10.60 -11.31 3.20
C SER A 70 -10.90 -11.85 4.61
N GLU A 71 -11.91 -12.71 4.71
CA GLU A 71 -12.33 -13.30 5.98
C GLU A 71 -11.19 -14.08 6.67
N ASN A 72 -11.14 -13.97 8.00
CA ASN A 72 -10.10 -14.57 8.85
C ASN A 72 -8.66 -14.17 8.48
N PHE A 73 -8.44 -13.01 7.84
CA PHE A 73 -7.13 -12.56 7.38
C PHE A 73 -6.05 -12.69 8.47
N GLU A 74 -6.26 -12.06 9.63
CA GLU A 74 -5.29 -12.07 10.74
C GLU A 74 -4.98 -13.50 11.21
N LYS A 75 -6.02 -14.31 11.45
CA LYS A 75 -5.89 -15.71 11.88
C LYS A 75 -5.06 -16.54 10.90
N LYS A 76 -5.26 -16.31 9.60
CA LYS A 76 -4.53 -17.00 8.51
C LYS A 76 -3.08 -16.53 8.38
N VAL A 77 -2.81 -15.23 8.54
CA VAL A 77 -1.46 -14.67 8.32
C VAL A 77 -0.56 -14.73 9.54
N LEU A 78 -1.10 -14.80 10.77
CA LEU A 78 -0.27 -14.82 11.98
C LEU A 78 0.71 -16.02 12.02
N PRO A 79 0.30 -17.27 11.74
CA PRO A 79 1.24 -18.40 11.68
C PRO A 79 2.28 -18.26 10.57
N MET A 80 1.92 -17.58 9.46
CA MET A 80 2.86 -17.27 8.38
C MET A 80 3.89 -16.24 8.83
N ALA A 81 3.47 -15.20 9.53
CA ALA A 81 4.35 -14.19 10.09
C ALA A 81 5.33 -14.81 11.09
N GLU A 82 4.85 -15.64 12.02
CA GLU A 82 5.71 -16.35 12.98
C GLU A 82 6.75 -17.25 12.30
N LYS A 83 6.36 -17.90 11.19
CA LYS A 83 7.25 -18.79 10.44
C LYS A 83 8.29 -18.04 9.60
N TYR A 84 7.90 -16.97 8.91
CA TYR A 84 8.74 -16.33 7.89
C TYR A 84 9.32 -14.98 8.31
N LEU A 85 8.76 -14.33 9.33
CA LEU A 85 9.16 -13.01 9.83
C LEU A 85 9.87 -13.10 11.18
N GLY A 86 10.75 -14.09 11.35
CA GLY A 86 11.56 -14.21 12.56
C GLY A 86 12.52 -13.03 12.79
N ALA A 87 13.20 -13.02 13.94
CA ALA A 87 14.22 -12.03 14.25
C ALA A 87 15.30 -12.00 13.16
N ASN A 88 15.64 -10.79 12.67
CA ASN A 88 16.59 -10.55 11.58
C ASN A 88 16.19 -11.07 10.19
N SER A 89 14.97 -11.61 10.01
CA SER A 89 14.51 -12.04 8.69
C SER A 89 14.43 -10.86 7.72
N LYS A 90 14.81 -11.11 6.47
CA LYS A 90 14.69 -10.16 5.36
C LYS A 90 13.51 -10.54 4.47
N ASN A 91 12.38 -10.91 5.08
CA ASN A 91 11.19 -11.35 4.35
C ASN A 91 10.08 -10.31 4.44
N ALA A 92 9.28 -10.23 3.38
CA ALA A 92 7.99 -9.55 3.34
C ALA A 92 6.95 -10.52 2.80
N LEU A 93 5.88 -10.75 3.56
CA LEU A 93 4.77 -11.60 3.15
C LEU A 93 3.78 -10.78 2.33
N VAL A 94 3.77 -10.99 1.02
CA VAL A 94 2.95 -10.23 0.08
C VAL A 94 1.59 -10.91 -0.12
N TYR A 95 0.53 -10.11 -0.08
CA TYR A 95 -0.83 -10.53 -0.43
C TYR A 95 -1.33 -9.75 -1.65
N ARG A 96 -2.31 -10.32 -2.34
CA ARG A 96 -2.91 -9.68 -3.52
C ARG A 96 -3.92 -8.61 -3.11
N ILE A 97 -4.09 -7.63 -3.98
CA ILE A 97 -5.06 -6.54 -3.80
C ILE A 97 -5.99 -6.46 -5.01
N PHE A 98 -7.28 -6.26 -4.75
CA PHE A 98 -8.32 -6.21 -5.76
C PHE A 98 -9.19 -4.96 -5.63
N GLU A 99 -9.87 -4.57 -6.70
CA GLU A 99 -10.92 -3.56 -6.71
C GLU A 99 -12.25 -4.22 -7.04
N ILE A 100 -13.28 -3.81 -6.32
CA ILE A 100 -14.64 -4.30 -6.46
C ILE A 100 -15.50 -3.17 -7.02
N ASN A 101 -16.28 -3.47 -8.05
CA ASN A 101 -17.23 -2.53 -8.61
C ASN A 101 -18.18 -2.03 -7.52
N GLU A 102 -18.41 -0.72 -7.43
CA GLU A 102 -19.27 -0.11 -6.41
C GLU A 102 -20.68 -0.72 -6.41
N ASN A 103 -21.17 -1.08 -7.60
CA ASN A 103 -22.50 -1.67 -7.82
C ASN A 103 -22.57 -3.18 -7.54
N ALA A 104 -21.46 -3.84 -7.21
CA ALA A 104 -21.46 -5.26 -6.88
C ALA A 104 -22.34 -5.53 -5.65
N THR A 105 -23.20 -6.54 -5.72
CA THR A 105 -24.13 -6.88 -4.62
C THR A 105 -23.51 -7.81 -3.58
N ARG A 106 -22.33 -8.38 -3.89
CA ARG A 106 -21.58 -9.31 -3.03
C ARG A 106 -20.22 -8.74 -2.66
N GLU A 107 -19.72 -9.18 -1.51
CA GLU A 107 -18.40 -8.85 -0.99
C GLU A 107 -17.46 -10.05 -1.16
N PRO A 108 -16.21 -9.85 -1.61
CA PRO A 108 -15.24 -10.92 -1.81
C PRO A 108 -14.69 -11.38 -0.45
N ARG A 109 -15.48 -12.14 0.31
CA ARG A 109 -15.04 -12.63 1.64
C ARG A 109 -13.93 -13.66 1.53
N ASN A 110 -13.90 -14.43 0.44
CA ASN A 110 -12.98 -15.53 0.25
C ASN A 110 -12.63 -15.67 -1.25
N LYS A 111 -11.70 -16.58 -1.60
CA LYS A 111 -11.20 -16.67 -2.98
C LYS A 111 -12.23 -17.23 -3.94
N GLU A 112 -13.10 -18.12 -3.47
CA GLU A 112 -14.17 -18.68 -4.30
C GLU A 112 -15.13 -17.58 -4.78
N ILE A 113 -15.56 -16.70 -3.87
CA ILE A 113 -16.43 -15.57 -4.21
C ILE A 113 -15.67 -14.58 -5.10
N LEU A 114 -14.42 -14.27 -4.75
CA LEU A 114 -13.60 -13.35 -5.56
C LEU A 114 -13.38 -13.88 -6.98
N GLU A 115 -13.12 -15.16 -7.17
CA GLU A 115 -12.93 -15.76 -8.51
C GLU A 115 -14.21 -15.64 -9.34
N LYS A 116 -15.37 -15.93 -8.74
CA LYS A 116 -16.67 -15.72 -9.38
C LYS A 116 -16.87 -14.25 -9.75
N MET A 117 -16.53 -13.31 -8.86
CA MET A 117 -16.59 -11.88 -9.14
C MET A 117 -15.66 -11.45 -10.27
N MET A 118 -14.47 -12.02 -10.38
CA MET A 118 -13.57 -11.74 -11.49
C MET A 118 -14.13 -12.26 -12.82
N ASN A 119 -14.73 -13.46 -12.82
CA ASN A 119 -15.36 -14.03 -14.01
C ASN A 119 -16.58 -13.22 -14.46
N ASP A 120 -17.34 -12.67 -13.51
CA ASP A 120 -18.51 -11.83 -13.77
C ASP A 120 -18.16 -10.35 -14.01
N SER A 121 -16.86 -10.00 -14.09
CA SER A 121 -16.36 -8.63 -14.27
C SER A 121 -16.83 -7.63 -13.19
N GLU A 122 -17.04 -8.13 -11.98
CA GLU A 122 -17.35 -7.35 -10.79
C GLU A 122 -16.09 -7.04 -9.95
N ALA A 123 -15.01 -7.79 -10.14
CA ALA A 123 -13.74 -7.63 -9.45
C ALA A 123 -12.57 -7.59 -10.43
N PHE A 124 -11.56 -6.78 -10.11
CA PHE A 124 -10.36 -6.58 -10.92
C PHE A 124 -9.11 -6.55 -10.05
N ILE A 125 -7.94 -6.81 -10.64
CA ILE A 125 -6.67 -6.53 -9.97
C ILE A 125 -6.61 -5.03 -9.69
N PHE A 126 -6.19 -4.63 -8.49
CA PHE A 126 -6.15 -3.22 -8.10
C PHE A 126 -5.41 -2.36 -9.13
N HIS A 127 -5.99 -1.20 -9.43
CA HIS A 127 -5.55 -0.26 -10.44
C HIS A 127 -5.37 -0.98 -11.79
N HIS A 128 -6.43 -1.63 -12.29
CA HIS A 128 -6.37 -2.54 -13.45
C HIS A 128 -5.89 -1.87 -14.74
N TYR A 129 -6.00 -0.55 -14.84
CA TYR A 129 -5.43 0.26 -15.92
C TYR A 129 -3.92 0.54 -15.79
N TYR A 130 -3.29 0.16 -14.66
CA TYR A 130 -1.85 0.34 -14.38
C TYR A 130 -1.18 -0.96 -13.90
N PRO A 131 -1.06 -1.97 -14.78
CA PRO A 131 -0.57 -3.30 -14.40
C PRO A 131 0.86 -3.30 -13.83
N ARG A 132 1.70 -2.33 -14.20
CA ARG A 132 3.07 -2.21 -13.67
C ARG A 132 3.11 -1.96 -12.16
N GLY A 133 2.06 -1.40 -11.58
CA GLY A 133 1.99 -1.09 -10.16
C GLY A 133 1.64 -2.26 -9.27
N HIS A 134 0.75 -3.15 -9.71
CA HIS A 134 0.10 -4.12 -8.80
C HIS A 134 0.00 -5.54 -9.35
N ASN A 135 0.49 -5.79 -10.57
CA ASN A 135 0.49 -7.16 -11.10
C ASN A 135 1.44 -8.06 -10.29
N ILE A 136 0.95 -9.25 -9.95
CA ILE A 136 1.72 -10.31 -9.30
C ILE A 136 1.54 -11.57 -10.13
N PRO A 137 2.62 -12.24 -10.57
CA PRO A 137 2.53 -13.40 -11.45
C PRO A 137 1.76 -14.56 -10.80
N ARG A 138 1.32 -15.51 -11.61
CA ARG A 138 0.63 -16.74 -11.17
C ARG A 138 -0.75 -16.54 -10.50
N LEU A 139 -1.54 -15.56 -10.96
CA LEU A 139 -2.89 -15.33 -10.46
C LEU A 139 -3.82 -16.55 -10.68
N LYS A 140 -3.77 -17.18 -11.85
CA LYS A 140 -4.59 -18.39 -12.13
C LYS A 140 -4.25 -19.53 -11.16
N GLN A 141 -2.96 -19.80 -10.96
CA GLN A 141 -2.50 -20.80 -9.99
C GLN A 141 -2.80 -20.39 -8.55
N TRP A 142 -2.94 -19.09 -8.28
CA TRP A 142 -3.34 -18.62 -6.96
C TRP A 142 -4.80 -19.02 -6.71
N PHE A 143 -5.73 -18.77 -7.63
CA PHE A 143 -7.13 -19.21 -7.50
C PHE A 143 -7.31 -20.73 -7.44
N GLN A 144 -6.48 -21.50 -8.15
CA GLN A 144 -6.51 -22.97 -8.11
C GLN A 144 -6.19 -23.57 -6.72
N VAL A 145 -5.56 -22.81 -5.83
CA VAL A 145 -5.37 -23.23 -4.44
C VAL A 145 -6.63 -22.90 -3.64
N PRO A 146 -7.31 -23.88 -3.02
CA PRO A 146 -8.47 -23.60 -2.17
C PRO A 146 -8.13 -22.67 -1.00
N ASP A 147 -9.15 -21.99 -0.48
CA ASP A 147 -9.02 -21.26 0.78
C ASP A 147 -8.54 -22.21 1.90
N SER A 148 -7.60 -21.75 2.71
CA SER A 148 -6.97 -22.56 3.76
C SER A 148 -6.89 -21.76 5.05
N GLU A 149 -7.14 -22.43 6.18
CA GLU A 149 -6.82 -21.89 7.51
C GLU A 149 -5.31 -21.71 7.72
N THR A 150 -4.50 -22.42 6.92
CA THR A 150 -3.03 -22.35 6.92
C THR A 150 -2.52 -22.04 5.50
N PRO A 151 -2.42 -20.74 5.13
CA PRO A 151 -1.79 -20.34 3.88
C PRO A 151 -0.35 -20.84 3.76
N LYS A 152 0.20 -20.79 2.56
CA LYS A 152 1.61 -21.10 2.26
C LYS A 152 2.20 -20.04 1.34
N VAL A 153 3.52 -20.02 1.23
CA VAL A 153 4.20 -19.24 0.19
C VAL A 153 3.94 -19.92 -1.15
N GLN A 154 3.36 -19.17 -2.09
CA GLN A 154 3.18 -19.60 -3.48
C GLN A 154 4.50 -19.53 -4.23
N ILE A 155 5.16 -18.38 -4.13
CA ILE A 155 6.40 -18.04 -4.83
C ILE A 155 7.15 -16.95 -4.07
N GLU A 156 8.46 -16.95 -4.24
CA GLU A 156 9.28 -15.77 -4.01
C GLU A 156 9.44 -15.00 -5.32
N VAL A 157 9.40 -13.66 -5.25
CA VAL A 157 9.63 -12.79 -6.40
C VAL A 157 10.72 -11.78 -6.11
N LEU A 158 11.52 -11.48 -7.15
CA LEU A 158 12.48 -10.39 -7.10
C LEU A 158 11.76 -9.07 -7.36
N TYR A 159 12.13 -8.04 -6.60
CA TYR A 159 11.64 -6.68 -6.82
C TYR A 159 12.38 -6.07 -8.03
N MET A 160 11.83 -6.24 -9.23
CA MET A 160 12.47 -5.82 -10.51
C MET A 160 11.76 -4.64 -11.19
N GLU A 161 10.55 -4.28 -10.77
CA GLU A 161 9.76 -3.20 -11.36
C GLU A 161 9.67 -2.05 -10.35
N ARG A 162 10.32 -0.91 -10.66
CA ARG A 162 10.33 0.27 -9.77
C ARG A 162 8.95 0.85 -9.49
N ALA A 163 7.98 0.61 -10.39
CA ALA A 163 6.61 1.05 -10.22
C ALA A 163 5.81 0.13 -9.31
N TRP A 164 6.28 -1.09 -9.06
CA TRP A 164 5.56 -2.12 -8.33
C TRP A 164 5.45 -1.72 -6.85
N GLU A 165 4.21 -1.67 -6.36
CA GLU A 165 3.88 -1.31 -4.99
C GLU A 165 3.08 -2.45 -4.34
N PRO A 166 3.75 -3.56 -3.98
CA PRO A 166 3.11 -4.66 -3.28
C PRO A 166 2.64 -4.21 -1.90
N GLN A 167 1.54 -4.81 -1.48
CA GLN A 167 1.03 -4.77 -0.12
C GLN A 167 1.54 -5.99 0.63
N PHE A 168 2.06 -5.79 1.83
CA PHE A 168 2.78 -6.85 2.54
C PHE A 168 2.66 -6.72 4.06
N ILE A 169 2.92 -7.83 4.73
CA ILE A 169 3.18 -7.95 6.16
C ILE A 169 4.68 -8.09 6.35
N SER A 170 5.23 -7.44 7.37
CA SER A 170 6.65 -7.47 7.69
C SER A 170 6.88 -7.28 9.18
N ASN A 171 8.12 -7.48 9.65
CA ASN A 171 8.52 -7.00 10.96
C ASN A 171 8.45 -5.48 11.06
N ARG A 172 8.23 -4.95 12.26
CA ARG A 172 8.17 -3.50 12.51
C ARG A 172 9.50 -2.78 12.20
N ASP A 173 10.61 -3.49 12.21
CA ASP A 173 11.99 -3.00 12.10
C ASP A 173 12.52 -2.89 10.65
N ILE A 174 11.68 -3.09 9.63
CA ILE A 174 12.01 -2.73 8.24
C ILE A 174 12.47 -1.26 8.15
N PRO A 175 13.19 -0.83 7.09
CA PRO A 175 13.53 0.58 6.89
C PRO A 175 12.31 1.50 7.03
N PHE A 176 12.50 2.71 7.54
CA PHE A 176 11.44 3.73 7.58
C PHE A 176 11.14 4.25 6.17
N HIS A 177 9.93 4.78 5.98
CA HIS A 177 9.65 5.59 4.80
C HIS A 177 10.61 6.78 4.81
N ASP A 178 11.18 7.10 3.64
CA ASP A 178 12.07 8.25 3.51
C ASP A 178 11.23 9.54 3.56
N GLU A 179 11.43 10.31 4.62
CA GLU A 179 10.66 11.52 4.93
C GLU A 179 10.92 12.67 3.94
N SER A 180 11.95 12.56 3.09
CA SER A 180 12.20 13.52 2.01
C SER A 180 11.28 13.34 0.79
N PHE A 181 10.60 12.21 0.65
CA PHE A 181 9.70 11.99 -0.49
C PHE A 181 8.37 12.71 -0.29
N PRO A 182 7.95 13.58 -1.24
CA PRO A 182 6.74 14.37 -1.09
C PRO A 182 5.47 13.58 -1.44
N TYR A 183 4.36 13.89 -0.77
CA TYR A 183 3.03 13.44 -1.20
C TYR A 183 2.57 14.24 -2.44
N PRO A 184 1.97 13.62 -3.47
CA PRO A 184 1.67 12.19 -3.66
C PRO A 184 2.59 11.53 -4.70
N VAL A 185 3.90 11.82 -4.67
CA VAL A 185 4.89 11.34 -5.66
C VAL A 185 5.81 10.31 -5.02
N ARG A 186 5.50 9.02 -5.22
CA ARG A 186 6.33 7.88 -4.76
C ARG A 186 6.59 7.90 -3.25
N ASP A 187 5.70 8.52 -2.49
CA ASP A 187 5.75 8.63 -1.04
C ASP A 187 5.66 7.27 -0.34
N ASN A 188 4.96 6.29 -0.91
CA ASN A 188 4.90 4.92 -0.38
C ASN A 188 5.91 3.97 -1.04
N THR A 189 6.18 4.16 -2.34
CA THR A 189 7.04 3.28 -3.14
C THR A 189 8.50 3.29 -2.66
N ASN A 190 9.01 4.43 -2.14
CA ASN A 190 10.40 4.52 -1.66
C ASN A 190 10.75 3.49 -0.57
N LEU A 191 9.77 3.09 0.26
CA LEU A 191 9.99 2.04 1.25
C LEU A 191 10.35 0.71 0.56
N ARG A 192 9.67 0.37 -0.54
CA ARG A 192 9.95 -0.87 -1.28
C ARG A 192 11.30 -0.81 -1.97
N TRP A 193 11.69 0.35 -2.47
CA TRP A 193 13.03 0.55 -3.00
C TRP A 193 14.09 0.33 -1.90
N ALA A 194 13.90 0.89 -0.71
CA ALA A 194 14.82 0.70 0.41
C ALA A 194 14.90 -0.76 0.83
N MET A 195 13.76 -1.44 0.93
CA MET A 195 13.70 -2.88 1.23
C MET A 195 14.43 -3.71 0.17
N CYS A 196 14.22 -3.47 -1.12
CA CYS A 196 15.00 -4.14 -2.17
C CYS A 196 16.50 -3.90 -1.98
N ARG A 197 16.92 -2.64 -1.77
CA ARG A 197 18.33 -2.29 -1.57
C ARG A 197 18.93 -2.93 -0.32
N MET A 198 18.10 -3.25 0.68
CA MET A 198 18.46 -3.98 1.90
C MET A 198 18.28 -5.50 1.79
N ASP A 199 18.19 -6.04 0.56
CA ASP A 199 18.11 -7.47 0.23
C ASP A 199 16.88 -8.17 0.84
N TYR A 200 15.73 -7.46 0.90
CA TYR A 200 14.46 -8.09 1.29
C TYR A 200 13.86 -8.95 0.17
N HIS A 201 13.34 -10.11 0.57
CA HIS A 201 12.68 -11.12 -0.24
C HIS A 201 11.16 -10.94 -0.15
N TYR A 202 10.49 -11.01 -1.30
CA TYR A 202 9.03 -10.85 -1.38
C TYR A 202 8.38 -12.21 -1.57
N LEU A 203 7.77 -12.72 -0.50
CA LEU A 203 7.13 -14.03 -0.45
C LEU A 203 5.63 -13.88 -0.69
N ILE A 204 5.16 -14.24 -1.88
CA ILE A 204 3.75 -14.16 -2.25
C ILE A 204 2.98 -15.29 -1.56
N MET A 205 1.96 -14.96 -0.77
CA MET A 205 1.08 -15.94 -0.14
C MET A 205 0.07 -16.51 -1.15
N ASN A 206 -0.25 -17.80 -1.03
CA ASN A 206 -1.20 -18.50 -1.90
C ASN A 206 -2.68 -18.34 -1.50
N ASP A 207 -2.93 -17.65 -0.39
CA ASP A 207 -4.25 -17.30 0.13
C ASP A 207 -4.14 -15.91 0.81
N VAL A 208 -5.29 -15.36 1.20
CA VAL A 208 -5.55 -14.02 1.72
C VAL A 208 -5.37 -12.90 0.70
N PHE A 209 -6.22 -11.89 0.82
CA PHE A 209 -6.17 -10.72 -0.03
C PHE A 209 -6.76 -9.51 0.68
N MET A 210 -6.44 -8.34 0.13
CA MET A 210 -7.04 -7.06 0.47
C MET A 210 -7.87 -6.58 -0.70
N TYR A 211 -8.87 -5.76 -0.46
CA TYR A 211 -9.68 -5.20 -1.53
C TYR A 211 -10.19 -3.80 -1.20
N HIS A 212 -10.53 -3.05 -2.24
CA HIS A 212 -11.16 -1.74 -2.18
C HIS A 212 -12.51 -1.80 -2.91
N ARG A 213 -13.53 -1.13 -2.38
CA ARG A 213 -14.81 -0.95 -3.09
C ARG A 213 -14.80 0.40 -3.79
N GLY A 214 -14.91 0.38 -5.11
CA GLY A 214 -14.55 1.50 -5.97
C GLY A 214 -13.52 1.07 -7.00
N LEU A 215 -13.81 1.28 -8.28
CA LEU A 215 -12.80 1.12 -9.33
C LEU A 215 -12.01 2.42 -9.40
N LYS A 216 -10.67 2.32 -9.39
CA LYS A 216 -9.85 3.51 -9.62
C LYS A 216 -10.08 3.98 -11.06
N ALA A 217 -10.36 5.26 -11.19
CA ALA A 217 -10.58 5.87 -12.50
C ALA A 217 -9.36 5.67 -13.40
N GLU A 218 -9.61 5.43 -14.69
CA GLU A 218 -8.55 5.32 -15.70
C GLU A 218 -7.72 6.61 -15.80
N THR A 219 -8.38 7.75 -15.62
CA THR A 219 -7.74 9.06 -15.62
C THR A 219 -7.46 9.54 -14.20
N GLU A 220 -6.24 10.03 -13.99
CA GLU A 220 -5.86 10.65 -12.74
C GLU A 220 -6.70 11.90 -12.45
N ASN A 221 -7.08 12.08 -11.19
CA ASN A 221 -7.75 13.29 -10.72
C ASN A 221 -6.90 14.55 -11.03
N ALA A 222 -7.49 15.56 -11.67
CA ALA A 222 -6.79 16.77 -12.11
C ALA A 222 -6.09 17.54 -10.97
N ILE A 223 -6.63 17.49 -9.75
CA ILE A 223 -6.00 18.11 -8.56
C ILE A 223 -4.73 17.33 -8.19
N VAL A 224 -4.80 15.99 -8.16
CA VAL A 224 -3.65 15.12 -7.88
C VAL A 224 -2.56 15.31 -8.94
N LYS A 225 -2.93 15.36 -10.23
CA LYS A 225 -1.99 15.63 -11.33
C LYS A 225 -1.23 16.94 -11.13
N ARG A 226 -1.95 18.03 -10.81
CA ARG A 226 -1.33 19.35 -10.54
C ARG A 226 -0.46 19.33 -9.28
N ALA A 227 -0.87 18.62 -8.23
CA ALA A 227 -0.07 18.44 -7.02
C ALA A 227 1.24 17.68 -7.30
N ARG A 228 1.20 16.60 -8.08
CA ARG A 228 2.40 15.87 -8.53
C ARG A 228 3.35 16.76 -9.32
N ALA A 229 2.82 17.57 -10.23
CA ALA A 229 3.61 18.53 -10.99
C ALA A 229 4.31 19.56 -10.08
N LYS A 230 3.60 20.12 -9.10
CA LYS A 230 4.16 21.08 -8.13
C LYS A 230 5.20 20.42 -7.20
N ALA A 231 5.00 19.16 -6.81
CA ALA A 231 5.92 18.39 -5.97
C ALA A 231 7.15 17.84 -6.73
N TRP A 232 7.16 17.90 -8.06
CA TRP A 232 8.15 17.20 -8.88
C TRP A 232 9.60 17.56 -8.57
N LYS A 233 9.91 18.87 -8.43
CA LYS A 233 11.26 19.33 -8.11
C LYS A 233 11.75 18.76 -6.77
N HIS A 234 10.88 18.71 -5.76
CA HIS A 234 11.19 18.12 -4.46
C HIS A 234 11.45 16.62 -4.62
N TYR A 235 10.58 15.91 -5.34
CA TYR A 235 10.76 14.49 -5.63
C TYR A 235 12.10 14.18 -6.32
N ILE A 236 12.53 14.99 -7.30
CA ILE A 236 13.84 14.77 -7.96
C ILE A 236 14.99 14.86 -6.94
N ASN A 237 14.98 15.86 -6.07
CA ASN A 237 16.02 16.03 -5.06
C ASN A 237 16.03 14.85 -4.07
N ALA A 238 14.85 14.42 -3.60
CA ALA A 238 14.70 13.25 -2.74
C ALA A 238 15.24 11.98 -3.41
N LEU A 239 14.91 11.76 -4.69
CA LEU A 239 15.38 10.60 -5.45
C LEU A 239 16.90 10.58 -5.63
N MET A 240 17.52 11.74 -5.90
CA MET A 240 18.98 11.85 -6.01
C MET A 240 19.67 11.50 -4.70
N GLN A 241 19.19 12.06 -3.58
CA GLN A 241 19.73 11.78 -2.24
C GLN A 241 19.53 10.31 -1.86
N PHE A 242 18.35 9.76 -2.14
CA PHE A 242 18.03 8.36 -1.92
C PHE A 242 18.99 7.44 -2.70
N ASN A 243 19.17 7.67 -4.00
CA ASN A 243 20.07 6.87 -4.83
C ASN A 243 21.51 6.94 -4.33
N GLN A 244 22.01 8.14 -4.02
CA GLN A 244 23.37 8.31 -3.49
C GLN A 244 23.55 7.54 -2.18
N LYS A 245 22.60 7.66 -1.26
CA LYS A 245 22.61 6.95 0.03
C LYS A 245 22.59 5.44 -0.17
N MET A 246 21.67 4.92 -0.99
CA MET A 246 21.54 3.49 -1.21
C MET A 246 22.76 2.90 -1.93
N ASP A 247 23.34 3.62 -2.90
CA ASP A 247 24.56 3.21 -3.60
C ASP A 247 25.79 3.20 -2.70
N THR A 248 25.83 4.07 -1.69
CA THR A 248 26.91 4.11 -0.71
C THR A 248 26.78 2.99 0.32
N LEU A 249 25.57 2.72 0.81
CA LEU A 249 25.33 1.77 1.90
C LEU A 249 25.13 0.32 1.42
N PHE A 250 24.63 0.12 0.21
CA PHE A 250 24.22 -1.18 -0.32
C PHE A 250 24.74 -1.37 -1.75
N THR A 251 26.06 -1.56 -1.87
CA THR A 251 26.76 -1.75 -3.16
C THR A 251 26.29 -3.00 -3.89
N ASP A 252 26.04 -4.08 -3.16
CA ASP A 252 25.82 -5.41 -3.72
C ASP A 252 24.42 -5.60 -4.32
N THR A 253 23.47 -4.75 -3.93
CA THR A 253 22.08 -4.79 -4.42
C THR A 253 21.84 -3.81 -5.57
N LYS A 254 22.84 -2.99 -5.94
CA LYS A 254 22.72 -1.96 -6.99
C LYS A 254 22.29 -2.53 -8.34
N GLN A 255 22.76 -3.73 -8.69
CA GLN A 255 22.38 -4.42 -9.94
C GLN A 255 21.22 -5.41 -9.78
N LYS A 256 20.86 -5.75 -8.53
CA LYS A 256 19.73 -6.65 -8.23
C LYS A 256 18.38 -5.89 -8.21
N CYS A 257 18.42 -4.61 -7.84
CA CYS A 257 17.24 -3.75 -7.74
C CYS A 257 17.05 -2.87 -8.97
N PRO A 258 15.82 -2.41 -9.24
CA PRO A 258 15.55 -1.60 -10.41
C PRO A 258 16.26 -0.25 -10.32
N LYS A 259 16.76 0.20 -11.47
CA LYS A 259 17.32 1.55 -11.60
C LYS A 259 16.22 2.59 -11.43
N LEU A 260 16.45 3.50 -10.51
CA LEU A 260 15.57 4.64 -10.23
C LEU A 260 16.11 5.87 -10.98
N ASP A 261 16.06 5.83 -12.32
CA ASP A 261 16.56 6.92 -13.15
C ASP A 261 15.51 7.99 -13.45
N LEU A 262 16.00 9.22 -13.66
CA LEU A 262 15.23 10.38 -14.07
C LEU A 262 14.94 10.38 -15.58
N GLU A 263 15.76 9.66 -16.36
CA GLU A 263 15.76 9.71 -17.82
C GLU A 263 14.49 9.09 -18.41
N TYR A 264 13.96 8.04 -17.79
CA TYR A 264 12.69 7.46 -18.20
C TYR A 264 11.48 8.34 -17.84
N MET A 265 11.59 9.18 -16.82
CA MET A 265 10.50 10.07 -16.37
C MET A 265 10.36 11.32 -17.26
N ARG A 266 11.41 11.73 -17.99
CA ARG A 266 11.34 12.83 -18.98
C ARG A 266 10.59 12.47 -20.26
N ARG A 267 10.45 11.17 -20.60
CA ARG A 267 9.78 10.74 -21.83
C ARG A 267 8.24 10.74 -21.77
N LYS A 268 7.64 11.11 -20.62
CA LYS A 268 6.18 11.12 -20.42
C LYS A 268 5.65 12.33 -19.64
N ALA A 269 6.44 13.40 -19.51
CA ALA A 269 5.98 14.68 -19.01
C ALA A 269 5.51 15.55 -20.19
#